data_AF-A0A822H686-F1
#
_entry.id   AF-A0A822H686-F1
#
_cell.length_a   1.000
_cell.length_b   1.000
_cell.length_c   1.000
_cell.angle_alpha   90.00
_cell.angle_beta   90.00
_cell.angle_gamma   90.00
#
_symmetry.space_group_name_H-M   'P 1'
#
loop_
_entity.id
_entity.type
_entity.pdbx_description
1 polymer ?
#
loop_
_entity_poly.entity_id
_entity_poly.type
_entity_poly.pdbx_seq_one_letter_code
_entity_poly.pdbx_strand_id
1 'polypeptide(L)'
;MDTNDTIIVEAEPYPFEFIPKQCALLIIDMQRDFLEPDGFGAMLHNDVTQLRRTIEPNQKLLKAWRAAGLQIIHTREGHRSD
;
A
#
# COMPACT_ATOMS: atom_id res chain seq x y z
N MET A 1 -18.20 -7.91 -11.32
CA MET A 1 -16.99 -8.48 -11.92
C MET A 1 -16.70 -9.76 -11.20
N ASP A 2 -16.48 -10.84 -11.94
CA ASP A 2 -15.92 -12.03 -11.34
C ASP A 2 -14.43 -11.75 -11.06
N THR A 3 -13.98 -12.01 -9.84
CA THR A 3 -12.55 -11.89 -9.48
C THR A 3 -11.64 -12.88 -10.21
N ASN A 4 -12.22 -13.83 -10.95
CA ASN A 4 -11.52 -14.74 -11.86
C ASN A 4 -11.34 -14.18 -13.28
N ASP A 5 -12.01 -13.08 -13.65
CA ASP A 5 -11.84 -12.45 -14.95
C ASP A 5 -10.51 -11.68 -15.02
N THR A 6 -9.91 -11.63 -16.21
CA THR A 6 -8.76 -10.75 -16.47
C THR A 6 -9.22 -9.29 -16.46
N ILE A 7 -8.55 -8.46 -15.66
CA ILE A 7 -8.70 -7.01 -15.65
C ILE A 7 -7.48 -6.38 -16.32
N ILE A 8 -7.73 -5.39 -17.18
CA ILE A 8 -6.70 -4.57 -17.82
C ILE A 8 -6.75 -3.18 -17.20
N VAL A 9 -5.60 -2.69 -16.73
CA VAL A 9 -5.44 -1.34 -16.18
C VAL A 9 -4.44 -0.59 -17.04
N GLU A 10 -4.79 0.62 -17.48
CA GLU A 10 -3.85 1.51 -18.16
C GLU A 10 -2.67 1.81 -17.23
N ALA A 11 -1.46 1.51 -17.71
CA ALA A 11 -0.23 1.64 -16.96
C ALA A 11 0.93 1.97 -17.91
N GLU A 12 2.05 2.39 -17.33
CA GLU A 12 3.30 2.57 -18.07
C GLU A 12 4.24 1.39 -17.80
N PRO A 13 4.99 0.91 -18.81
CA PRO A 13 5.05 1.41 -20.19
C PRO A 13 3.96 0.85 -21.13
N TYR A 14 3.07 0.01 -20.62
CA TYR A 14 1.94 -0.59 -21.34
C TYR A 14 0.85 -1.05 -20.35
N PRO A 15 -0.38 -1.33 -20.82
CA PRO A 15 -1.46 -1.80 -19.95
C PRO A 15 -1.08 -3.04 -19.14
N PHE A 16 -1.44 -3.03 -17.86
CA PHE A 16 -1.19 -4.13 -16.93
C PHE A 16 -2.40 -5.05 -16.83
N GLU A 17 -2.21 -6.33 -17.14
CA GLU A 17 -3.25 -7.35 -17.07
C GLU A 17 -3.07 -8.23 -15.84
N PHE A 18 -4.15 -8.49 -15.10
CA PHE A 18 -4.10 -9.40 -13.97
C PHE A 18 -5.46 -10.05 -13.67
N ILE A 19 -5.41 -11.22 -13.03
CA ILE A 19 -6.59 -11.91 -12.47
C ILE A 19 -6.64 -11.59 -10.97
N PRO A 20 -7.62 -10.82 -10.47
CA PRO A 20 -7.62 -10.33 -9.09
C PRO A 20 -7.45 -11.42 -8.04
N LYS A 21 -8.07 -12.58 -8.22
CA LYS A 21 -8.01 -13.71 -7.28
C LYS A 21 -6.60 -14.34 -7.16
N GLN A 22 -5.73 -14.10 -8.13
CA GLN A 22 -4.33 -14.54 -8.12
C GLN A 22 -3.37 -13.46 -7.60
N CYS A 23 -3.88 -12.31 -7.19
CA CYS A 23 -3.09 -11.18 -6.74
C CYS A 23 -3.33 -10.85 -5.25
N ALA A 24 -2.39 -10.11 -4.67
CA ALA A 24 -2.52 -9.57 -3.32
C ALA A 24 -2.17 -8.07 -3.32
N LEU A 25 -2.84 -7.31 -2.46
CA LEU A 25 -2.43 -5.95 -2.14
C LEU A 25 -1.38 -6.00 -1.03
N LEU A 26 -0.17 -5.54 -1.32
CA LEU A 26 0.91 -5.39 -0.35
C LEU A 26 1.04 -3.91 0.06
N ILE A 27 0.72 -3.59 1.31
CA ILE A 27 0.94 -2.26 1.88
C ILE A 27 2.21 -2.31 2.73
N ILE A 28 3.24 -1.61 2.26
CA ILE A 28 4.58 -1.64 2.84
C ILE A 28 4.74 -0.52 3.86
N ASP A 29 5.07 -0.90 5.11
CA ASP A 29 5.64 -0.06 6.16
C ASP A 29 4.96 1.31 6.37
N MET A 30 3.62 1.34 6.32
CA MET A 30 2.81 2.51 6.67
C MET A 30 2.76 2.71 8.20
N GLN A 31 3.93 2.79 8.83
CA GLN A 31 4.15 2.92 10.28
C GLN A 31 4.24 4.38 10.71
N ARG A 32 3.81 4.67 11.94
CA ARG A 32 3.83 6.02 12.53
C ARG A 32 5.23 6.65 12.50
N ASP A 33 6.27 5.86 12.75
CA ASP A 33 7.66 6.35 12.76
C ASP A 33 8.11 6.96 11.43
N PHE A 34 7.60 6.48 10.30
CA PHE A 34 7.93 7.07 8.99
C PHE A 34 7.01 8.22 8.59
N LEU A 35 5.80 8.30 9.17
CA LEU A 35 4.72 9.16 8.69
C LEU A 35 4.40 10.33 9.62
N GLU A 36 4.74 10.27 10.91
CA GLU A 36 4.42 11.31 11.88
C GLU A 36 5.52 12.40 11.92
N PRO A 37 5.15 13.67 12.16
CA PRO A 37 6.11 14.78 12.26
C PRO A 37 7.17 14.60 13.36
N ASP A 38 6.89 13.77 14.36
CA ASP A 38 7.78 13.49 15.49
C ASP A 38 8.39 12.07 15.41
N GLY A 39 8.19 11.37 14.28
CA GLY A 39 8.71 10.02 14.05
C GLY A 39 10.15 9.99 13.52
N PHE A 40 10.73 8.80 13.49
CA PHE A 40 12.05 8.53 12.90
C PHE A 40 12.31 9.22 11.55
N GLY A 41 11.33 9.23 10.64
CA GLY A 41 11.46 9.87 9.33
C GLY A 41 11.76 11.37 9.40
N ALA A 42 11.09 12.09 10.30
CA ALA A 42 11.31 13.52 10.52
C ALA A 42 12.60 13.80 11.30
N MET A 43 13.00 12.91 12.21
CA MET A 43 14.29 13.00 12.92
C MET A 43 15.49 12.93 11.97
N LEU A 44 15.33 12.25 10.83
CA LEU A 44 16.31 12.22 9.74
C LEU A 44 16.21 13.43 8.79
N HIS A 45 15.42 14.46 9.15
CA HIS A 45 15.17 15.67 8.37
C HIS A 45 14.46 15.45 7.02
N ASN A 46 13.71 14.36 6.87
CA ASN A 46 12.87 14.16 5.68
C ASN A 46 11.59 15.00 5.74
N ASP A 47 11.09 15.42 4.58
CA ASP A 47 9.74 15.99 4.46
C ASP A 47 8.69 14.87 4.50
N VAL A 48 8.21 14.54 5.70
CA VAL A 48 7.19 13.51 5.93
C VAL A 48 5.85 13.83 5.25
N THR A 49 5.59 15.07 4.84
CA THR A 49 4.33 15.43 4.15
C THR A 49 4.19 14.72 2.80
N GLN A 50 5.32 14.44 2.13
CA GLN A 50 5.35 13.66 0.89
C GLN A 50 4.91 12.21 1.08
N LEU A 51 5.10 11.65 2.28
CA LEU A 51 4.66 10.30 2.63
C LEU A 51 3.20 10.33 3.13
N ARG A 52 2.85 11.30 3.97
CA ARG A 52 1.48 11.42 4.51
C ARG A 52 0.41 11.58 3.45
N ARG A 53 0.72 12.25 2.33
CA ARG A 53 -0.22 12.39 1.21
C ARG A 53 -0.65 11.05 0.58
N THR A 54 0.11 9.96 0.80
CA THR A 54 -0.22 8.62 0.27
C THR A 54 -1.22 7.86 1.13
N ILE A 55 -1.51 8.33 2.37
CA ILE A 55 -2.43 7.67 3.30
C ILE A 55 -3.83 7.52 2.68
N GLU A 56 -4.38 8.59 2.11
CA GLU A 56 -5.74 8.61 1.57
C GLU A 56 -5.87 7.71 0.32
N PRO A 57 -4.96 7.77 -0.67
CA PRO A 57 -4.92 6.80 -1.77
C PRO A 57 -4.80 5.34 -1.30
N ASN A 58 -3.92 5.05 -0.33
CA ASN A 58 -3.76 3.70 0.21
C ASN A 58 -5.03 3.21 0.91
N GLN A 59 -5.75 4.08 1.62
CA GLN A 59 -7.04 3.76 2.24
C GLN A 59 -8.11 3.43 1.19
N LYS A 60 -8.17 4.18 0.08
CA LYS A 60 -9.08 3.89 -1.04
C LYS A 60 -8.80 2.53 -1.64
N LEU A 61 -7.53 2.22 -1.93
CA LEU A 61 -7.11 0.95 -2.51
C LEU A 61 -7.41 -0.23 -1.55
N LEU A 62 -7.08 -0.06 -0.27
CA LEU A 62 -7.38 -1.04 0.77
C LEU A 62 -8.89 -1.31 0.89
N LYS A 63 -9.72 -0.26 0.83
CA LYS A 63 -11.18 -0.41 0.87
C LYS A 63 -11.70 -1.19 -0.34
N ALA A 64 -11.18 -0.91 -1.54
CA ALA A 64 -11.55 -1.63 -2.75
C ALA A 64 -11.18 -3.13 -2.67
N TRP A 65 -9.96 -3.44 -2.23
CA TRP A 65 -9.50 -4.83 -2.05
C TRP A 65 -10.34 -5.60 -1.02
N ARG A 66 -10.66 -4.95 0.11
CA ARG A 66 -11.55 -5.53 1.15
C ARG A 66 -12.95 -5.79 0.63
N ALA A 67 -13.53 -4.83 -0.09
CA ALA A 67 -14.88 -4.98 -0.65
C ALA A 67 -14.95 -6.13 -1.68
N ALA A 68 -13.85 -6.40 -2.38
CA ALA A 68 -13.72 -7.50 -3.32
C ALA A 68 -13.34 -8.85 -2.66
N GLY A 69 -13.09 -8.88 -1.35
CA GLY A 69 -12.70 -10.11 -0.63
C GLY A 69 -11.33 -10.67 -1.05
N LEU A 70 -10.42 -9.81 -1.53
CA LEU A 70 -9.12 -10.21 -2.06
C LEU A 70 -8.03 -10.23 -0.98
N GLN A 71 -6.92 -10.92 -1.27
CA GLN A 71 -5.78 -11.04 -0.35
C GLN A 71 -5.12 -9.69 -0.09
N ILE A 72 -4.85 -9.40 1.18
CA ILE A 72 -4.16 -8.20 1.65
C ILE A 72 -3.00 -8.62 2.56
N ILE A 73 -1.86 -7.97 2.41
CA ILE A 73 -0.65 -8.19 3.21
C ILE A 73 -0.14 -6.83 3.69
N HIS A 74 0.27 -6.77 4.95
CA HIS A 74 0.90 -5.60 5.54
C HIS A 74 2.28 -5.97 6.07
N THR A 75 3.29 -5.16 5.79
CA THR A 75 4.61 -5.30 6.41
C THR A 75 4.80 -4.29 7.53
N ARG A 76 5.73 -4.60 8.42
CA ARG A 76 6.26 -3.67 9.43
C ARG A 76 7.75 -3.90 9.55
N GLU A 77 8.53 -2.85 9.32
CA GLU A 77 9.95 -2.82 9.62
C GLU A 77 10.15 -2.76 11.15
N GLY A 78 11.09 -3.56 11.66
CA GLY A 78 11.44 -3.56 13.07
C GLY A 78 12.45 -4.64 13.43
N HIS A 79 13.10 -4.45 14.58
CA HIS A 79 14.05 -5.40 15.17
C HIS A 79 13.46 -6.03 16.44
N ARG A 80 13.96 -7.21 16.82
CA ARG A 80 13.67 -7.79 18.15
C ARG A 80 14.31 -6.90 19.21
N SER A 81 13.69 -6.83 20.39
CA SER A 81 14.39 -6.31 21.57
C SER A 81 15.64 -7.17 21.84
N ASP A 82 16.64 -6.54 22.45
CA ASP A 82 17.80 -7.22 23.00
C ASP A 82 17.43 -8.22 24.12
#